data_AF-K9BID4-F1
#
_entry.id   AF-K9BID4-F1
#
_cell.length_a   1.000
_cell.length_b   1.000
_cell.length_c   1.000
_cell.angle_alpha   90.00
_cell.angle_beta   90.00
_cell.angle_gamma   90.00
#
_symmetry.space_group_name_H-M   'P 1'
#
loop_
_entity.id
_entity.type
_entity.pdbx_description
1 polymer ?
#
loop_
_entity_poly.entity_id
_entity_poly.type
_entity_poly.pdbx_seq_one_letter_code
_entity_poly.pdbx_strand_id
1 'polypeptide(L)'
;MHHGFSFHTLRHSAANYLAITLLGSKEMIKTYTDCPWVKAKKMRDLLFGVKARAHEEIIQHKWQVLASWMGHSSIEQTASNYLHVLDLLAVDRIYNSPCIISKKVLEQCFGPVNSSTEYINLNRYTQQQKWFNSYQQTEPVMIAGRQEKKFSIEKSTLTPFQRLISLRDGRSSEDIQAQEWMQRCQFMSTKWMDPKNFNLKTNYVSNKNLDVGWFDELYDKAKKLTRSDEIIPLLDLHNQHDKGKDIPKELNVVNALKVLLLFGKLRKNFLHFQCIKKDDEQRIANFIAGIEPIIGDHLNLDKQNYPVNLEVLERTVKFSFQRVVGPNKKNVTLLVIFNLMLKIMQEDELWLK
;
A
#
# COMPACT_ATOMS: atom_id res chain seq x y z
N MET A 1 -24.10 14.44 -30.71
CA MET A 1 -24.32 14.54 -29.25
C MET A 1 -23.29 15.51 -28.68
N HIS A 2 -23.68 16.72 -28.31
CA HIS A 2 -22.80 17.62 -27.57
C HIS A 2 -22.70 17.10 -26.14
N HIS A 3 -21.60 16.45 -25.78
CA HIS A 3 -21.31 16.20 -24.39
C HIS A 3 -21.23 17.55 -23.67
N GLY A 4 -21.96 17.74 -22.57
CA GLY A 4 -22.02 18.99 -21.80
C GLY A 4 -20.71 19.38 -21.10
N PHE A 5 -19.56 18.96 -21.62
CA PHE A 5 -18.26 19.32 -21.10
C PHE A 5 -17.87 20.71 -21.57
N SER A 6 -17.67 21.59 -20.60
CA SER A 6 -17.06 22.91 -20.80
C SER A 6 -15.82 23.04 -19.93
N PHE A 7 -14.95 24.01 -20.22
CA PHE A 7 -13.82 24.34 -19.33
C PHE A 7 -14.29 24.66 -17.91
N HIS A 8 -15.48 25.24 -17.77
CA HIS A 8 -16.10 25.48 -16.47
C HIS A 8 -16.45 24.16 -15.76
N THR A 9 -16.97 23.18 -16.48
CA THR A 9 -17.26 21.84 -15.94
C THR A 9 -15.98 21.11 -15.52
N LEU A 10 -14.90 21.24 -16.29
CA LEU A 10 -13.58 20.70 -15.90
C LEU A 10 -13.03 21.37 -14.63
N ARG A 11 -13.24 22.68 -14.48
CA ARG A 11 -12.89 23.42 -13.26
C ARG A 11 -13.67 22.93 -12.04
N HIS A 12 -14.96 22.62 -12.20
CA HIS A 12 -15.77 21.95 -11.17
C HIS A 12 -15.19 20.58 -10.80
N SER A 13 -14.88 19.73 -11.77
CA SER A 13 -14.28 18.43 -11.51
C SER A 13 -12.95 18.54 -10.75
N ALA A 14 -12.09 19.48 -11.15
CA ALA A 14 -10.82 19.74 -10.45
C ALA A 14 -11.03 20.22 -9.01
N ALA A 15 -11.99 21.13 -8.77
CA ALA A 15 -12.32 21.63 -7.44
C ALA A 15 -12.79 20.51 -6.51
N ASN A 16 -13.70 19.66 -6.99
CA ASN A 16 -14.23 18.52 -6.23
C ASN A 16 -13.14 17.48 -5.93
N TYR A 17 -12.32 17.14 -6.93
CA TYR A 17 -11.22 16.19 -6.75
C TYR A 17 -10.19 16.69 -5.74
N LEU A 18 -9.86 17.98 -5.81
CA LEU A 18 -8.97 18.63 -4.85
C LEU A 18 -9.58 18.69 -3.45
N ALA A 19 -10.87 19.02 -3.34
CA ALA A 19 -11.58 19.05 -2.06
C ALA A 19 -11.54 17.69 -1.36
N ILE A 20 -11.85 16.60 -2.08
CA ILE A 20 -11.74 15.24 -1.53
C ILE A 20 -10.29 14.95 -1.12
N THR A 21 -9.32 15.28 -1.97
CA THR A 21 -7.90 15.03 -1.70
C THR A 21 -7.38 15.81 -0.49
N LEU A 22 -7.90 17.01 -0.20
CA LEU A 22 -7.45 17.85 0.91
C LEU A 22 -8.25 17.64 2.21
N LEU A 23 -9.53 17.29 2.11
CA LEU A 23 -10.48 17.34 3.22
C LEU A 23 -10.99 15.96 3.64
N GLY A 24 -11.04 14.99 2.73
CA GLY A 24 -11.59 13.65 3.01
C GLY A 24 -10.65 12.76 3.82
N SER A 25 -11.22 11.70 4.40
CA SER A 25 -10.51 10.60 5.03
C SER A 25 -9.63 9.83 4.03
N LYS A 26 -8.76 8.95 4.54
CA LYS A 26 -7.92 8.07 3.70
C LYS A 26 -8.82 7.20 2.81
N GLU A 27 -9.90 6.69 3.37
CA GLU A 27 -10.88 5.82 2.71
C GLU A 27 -11.59 6.58 1.60
N MET A 28 -12.09 7.79 1.88
CA MET A 28 -12.78 8.62 0.89
C MET A 28 -11.89 8.97 -0.30
N ILE A 29 -10.62 9.32 -0.04
CA ILE A 29 -9.66 9.61 -1.12
C ILE A 29 -9.42 8.38 -1.98
N LYS A 30 -9.21 7.21 -1.36
CA LYS A 30 -9.00 5.96 -2.09
C LYS A 30 -10.21 5.55 -2.94
N THR A 31 -11.42 5.88 -2.50
CA THR A 31 -12.66 5.51 -3.20
C THR A 31 -13.00 6.46 -4.35
N TYR A 32 -12.86 7.78 -4.15
CA TYR A 32 -13.40 8.78 -5.08
C TYR A 32 -12.32 9.51 -5.89
N THR A 33 -11.05 9.18 -5.70
CA THR A 33 -9.95 9.80 -6.43
C THR A 33 -8.91 8.77 -6.85
N ASP A 34 -8.22 9.04 -7.96
CA ASP A 34 -7.03 8.29 -8.37
C ASP A 34 -5.76 8.75 -7.64
N CYS A 35 -5.89 9.62 -6.62
CA CYS A 35 -4.76 10.19 -5.90
C CYS A 35 -4.27 9.18 -4.84
N PRO A 36 -3.02 8.67 -4.96
CA PRO A 36 -2.49 7.80 -3.92
C PRO A 36 -2.40 8.55 -2.59
N TRP A 37 -2.72 7.88 -1.48
CA TRP A 37 -2.69 8.47 -0.14
C TRP A 37 -1.35 9.13 0.18
N VAL A 38 -0.22 8.55 -0.27
CA VAL A 38 1.12 9.14 -0.08
C VAL A 38 1.25 10.52 -0.73
N LYS A 39 0.69 10.69 -1.93
CA LYS A 39 0.69 11.98 -2.63
C LYS A 39 -0.25 12.97 -1.94
N ALA A 40 -1.45 12.54 -1.57
CA ALA A 40 -2.40 13.36 -0.82
C ALA A 40 -1.79 13.85 0.50
N LYS A 41 -1.16 12.95 1.26
CA LYS A 41 -0.46 13.27 2.52
C LYS A 41 0.68 14.27 2.31
N LYS A 42 1.55 14.06 1.31
CA LYS A 42 2.62 15.02 0.98
C LYS A 42 2.06 16.40 0.59
N MET A 43 0.98 16.44 -0.18
CA MET A 43 0.33 17.68 -0.55
C MET A 43 -0.25 18.40 0.68
N ARG A 44 -0.91 17.68 1.58
CA ARG A 44 -1.39 18.21 2.86
C ARG A 44 -0.25 18.69 3.76
N ASP A 45 0.85 17.94 3.83
CA ASP A 45 2.04 18.33 4.58
C ASP A 45 2.66 19.63 4.06
N LEU A 46 2.69 19.82 2.73
CA LEU A 46 3.18 21.05 2.10
C LEU A 46 2.24 22.24 2.33
N LEU A 47 0.94 22.03 2.25
CA LEU A 47 -0.05 23.11 2.31
C LEU A 47 -0.39 23.55 3.73
N PHE A 48 -0.47 22.59 4.66
CA PHE A 48 -0.91 22.85 6.03
C PHE A 48 0.26 22.81 7.03
N GLY A 49 1.37 22.16 6.67
CA GLY A 49 2.49 21.88 7.55
C GLY A 49 2.32 20.57 8.32
N VAL A 50 3.42 19.83 8.50
CA VAL A 50 3.45 18.50 9.15
C VAL A 50 2.86 18.51 10.56
N LYS A 51 3.11 19.59 11.33
CA LYS A 51 2.59 19.76 12.69
C LYS A 51 1.09 20.01 12.70
N ALA A 52 0.57 20.81 11.76
CA ALA A 52 -0.86 21.08 11.68
C ALA A 52 -1.65 19.84 11.25
N ARG A 53 -1.12 19.04 10.31
CA ARG A 53 -1.73 17.76 9.91
C ARG A 53 -1.92 16.78 11.09
N ALA A 54 -1.11 16.84 12.14
CA ALA A 54 -1.36 16.03 13.34
C ALA A 54 -2.69 16.39 14.04
N HIS A 55 -3.20 17.60 13.80
CA HIS A 55 -4.47 18.11 14.31
C HIS A 55 -5.44 18.43 13.17
N GLU A 56 -5.48 17.54 12.17
CA GLU A 56 -6.21 17.72 10.91
C GLU A 56 -7.70 18.06 11.09
N GLU A 57 -8.29 17.65 12.21
CA GLU A 57 -9.68 17.89 12.60
C GLU A 57 -10.00 19.35 12.96
N ILE A 58 -8.99 20.14 13.34
CA ILE A 58 -9.15 21.51 13.86
C ILE A 58 -8.79 22.57 12.80
N ILE A 59 -8.22 22.14 11.67
CA ILE A 59 -7.72 23.06 10.65
C ILE A 59 -8.87 23.66 9.83
N GLN A 60 -9.29 24.87 10.15
CA GLN A 60 -10.27 25.62 9.36
C GLN A 60 -9.66 26.24 8.08
N HIS A 61 -8.36 26.55 8.07
CA HIS A 61 -7.70 27.21 6.93
C HIS A 61 -7.68 26.37 5.65
N LYS A 62 -7.99 25.07 5.70
CA LYS A 62 -8.04 24.21 4.51
C LYS A 62 -9.05 24.71 3.48
N TRP A 63 -10.18 25.23 3.95
CA TRP A 63 -11.22 25.80 3.11
C TRP A 63 -10.79 27.12 2.46
N GLN A 64 -10.00 27.91 3.17
CA GLN A 64 -9.40 29.13 2.63
C GLN A 64 -8.36 28.81 1.56
N VAL A 65 -7.52 27.79 1.77
CA VAL A 65 -6.56 27.31 0.76
C VAL A 65 -7.29 26.86 -0.51
N LEU A 66 -8.37 26.10 -0.36
CA LEU A 66 -9.19 25.64 -1.48
C LEU A 66 -9.82 26.83 -2.22
N ALA A 67 -10.39 27.81 -1.51
CA ALA A 67 -10.96 29.00 -2.13
C ALA A 67 -9.91 29.83 -2.88
N SER A 68 -8.74 30.04 -2.29
CA SER A 68 -7.62 30.76 -2.92
C SER A 68 -7.13 30.07 -4.19
N TRP A 69 -7.03 28.74 -4.19
CA TRP A 69 -6.66 27.97 -5.38
C TRP A 69 -7.71 28.03 -6.48
N MET A 70 -8.98 28.10 -6.10
CA MET A 70 -10.07 28.34 -7.03
C MET A 70 -10.15 29.81 -7.46
N GLY A 71 -9.32 30.72 -6.94
CA GLY A 71 -9.36 32.15 -7.27
C GLY A 71 -10.65 32.83 -6.79
N HIS A 72 -11.26 32.31 -5.72
CA HIS A 72 -12.48 32.87 -5.14
C HIS A 72 -12.16 33.76 -3.95
N SER A 73 -12.96 34.80 -3.76
CA SER A 73 -12.83 35.75 -2.66
C SER A 73 -13.33 35.20 -1.32
N SER A 74 -14.11 34.12 -1.35
CA SER A 74 -14.74 33.54 -0.17
C SER A 74 -14.83 32.01 -0.23
N ILE A 75 -14.95 31.40 0.95
CA ILE A 75 -15.16 29.95 1.07
C ILE A 75 -16.55 29.61 0.54
N GLU A 76 -17.53 30.45 0.82
CA GLU A 76 -18.95 30.31 0.47
C GLU A 76 -19.13 30.24 -1.04
N GLN A 77 -18.41 31.07 -1.80
CA GLN A 77 -18.41 31.02 -3.26
C GLN A 77 -17.87 29.69 -3.79
N THR A 78 -16.85 29.12 -3.13
CA THR A 78 -16.27 27.82 -3.51
C THR A 78 -17.21 26.68 -3.15
N ALA A 79 -17.73 26.70 -1.92
CA ALA A 79 -18.64 25.69 -1.41
C ALA A 79 -19.92 25.63 -2.24
N SER A 80 -20.62 26.75 -2.39
CA SER A 80 -21.97 26.77 -2.99
C SER A 80 -21.95 26.52 -4.50
N ASN A 81 -20.92 27.00 -5.19
CA ASN A 81 -20.93 27.01 -6.65
C ASN A 81 -20.07 25.90 -7.26
N TYR A 82 -19.05 25.39 -6.55
CA TYR A 82 -18.06 24.47 -7.13
C TYR A 82 -17.96 23.11 -6.44
N LEU A 83 -18.41 22.98 -5.20
CA LEU A 83 -18.25 21.74 -4.44
C LEU A 83 -19.57 20.98 -4.36
N HIS A 84 -19.76 20.07 -5.30
CA HIS A 84 -20.89 19.13 -5.32
C HIS A 84 -20.69 17.93 -4.38
N VAL A 85 -19.50 17.80 -3.78
CA VAL A 85 -19.11 16.71 -2.87
C VAL A 85 -19.16 17.12 -1.40
N LEU A 86 -19.73 18.28 -1.07
CA LEU A 86 -19.80 18.80 0.30
C LEU A 86 -20.53 17.84 1.25
N ASP A 87 -21.67 17.31 0.83
CA ASP A 87 -22.45 16.38 1.66
C ASP A 87 -21.69 15.09 1.93
N LEU A 88 -20.97 14.59 0.92
CA LEU A 88 -20.09 13.43 1.07
C LEU A 88 -18.96 13.70 2.06
N LEU A 89 -18.35 14.88 2.00
CA LEU A 89 -17.31 15.31 2.94
C LEU A 89 -17.86 15.49 4.37
N ALA A 90 -19.09 15.99 4.50
CA ALA A 90 -19.75 16.14 5.79
C ALA A 90 -20.03 14.77 6.41
N VAL A 91 -20.58 13.83 5.64
CA VAL A 91 -20.84 12.45 6.07
C VAL A 91 -19.54 11.75 6.45
N ASP A 92 -18.51 11.85 5.61
CA ASP A 92 -17.19 11.29 5.90
C ASP A 92 -16.61 11.83 7.22
N ARG A 93 -16.76 13.13 7.47
CA ARG A 93 -16.30 13.75 8.72
C ARG A 93 -17.12 13.27 9.92
N ILE A 94 -18.45 13.25 9.83
CA ILE A 94 -19.32 12.78 10.92
C ILE A 94 -18.98 11.33 11.30
N TYR A 95 -18.75 10.47 10.30
CA TYR A 95 -18.41 9.07 10.51
C TYR A 95 -17.04 8.87 11.17
N ASN A 96 -16.09 9.76 10.88
CA ASN A 96 -14.72 9.67 11.39
C ASN A 96 -14.47 10.53 12.65
N SER A 97 -15.30 11.52 12.95
CA SER A 97 -15.13 12.44 14.08
C SER A 97 -15.45 11.76 15.41
N PRO A 98 -14.51 11.66 16.36
CA PRO A 98 -14.68 10.88 17.58
C PRO A 98 -15.86 11.37 18.42
N CYS A 99 -16.89 10.52 18.58
CA CYS A 99 -18.02 10.79 19.48
C CYS A 99 -17.62 10.41 20.91
N ILE A 100 -17.03 11.34 21.65
CA ILE A 100 -16.52 11.10 23.00
C ILE A 100 -17.59 11.45 24.03
N ILE A 101 -18.00 10.48 24.85
CA ILE A 101 -18.87 10.71 26.02
C ILE A 101 -18.08 10.45 27.29
N SER A 102 -18.23 11.33 28.29
CA SER A 102 -17.65 11.12 29.61
C SER A 102 -18.26 9.90 30.29
N LYS A 103 -17.41 9.09 30.93
CA LYS A 103 -17.83 7.95 31.75
C LYS A 103 -18.86 8.36 32.81
N LYS A 104 -18.70 9.53 33.44
CA LYS A 104 -19.63 10.04 34.46
C LYS A 104 -21.05 10.23 33.93
N VAL A 105 -21.20 10.71 32.70
CA VAL A 105 -22.51 10.89 32.06
C VAL A 105 -23.18 9.54 31.82
N LEU A 106 -22.42 8.55 31.36
CA LEU A 106 -22.94 7.19 31.15
C LEU A 106 -23.28 6.50 32.47
N GLU A 107 -22.48 6.71 33.52
CA GLU A 107 -22.74 6.18 34.85
C GLU A 107 -24.00 6.76 35.49
N GLN A 108 -24.28 8.04 35.24
CA GLN A 108 -25.50 8.71 35.68
C GLN A 108 -26.75 8.19 34.97
N CYS A 109 -26.66 7.87 33.67
CA CYS A 109 -27.80 7.41 32.89
C CYS A 109 -28.07 5.90 33.00
N PHE A 110 -27.01 5.08 33.18
CA PHE A 110 -27.10 3.61 33.02
C PHE A 110 -26.47 2.81 34.17
N GLY A 111 -25.95 3.47 35.22
CA GLY A 111 -25.27 2.80 36.35
C GLY A 111 -23.79 2.50 36.08
N PRO A 112 -23.09 1.79 36.99
CA PRO A 112 -21.64 1.66 36.95
C PRO A 112 -21.13 1.04 35.63
N VAL A 113 -20.22 1.75 34.95
CA VAL A 113 -19.68 1.32 33.65
C VAL A 113 -18.27 0.75 33.81
N ASN A 114 -18.10 -0.52 33.46
CA ASN A 114 -16.80 -1.21 33.44
C ASN A 114 -15.92 -0.72 32.27
N SER A 115 -15.34 0.47 32.43
CA SER A 115 -14.31 1.01 31.53
C SER A 115 -13.12 1.52 32.34
N SER A 116 -11.91 1.19 31.88
CA SER A 116 -10.62 1.67 32.43
C SER A 116 -10.28 3.11 32.02
N THR A 117 -11.11 3.75 31.18
CA THR A 117 -10.90 5.10 30.65
C THR A 117 -12.01 6.05 31.08
N GLU A 118 -11.66 7.32 31.39
CA GLU A 118 -12.62 8.36 31.83
C GLU A 118 -13.60 8.82 30.74
N TYR A 119 -13.36 8.41 29.50
CA TYR A 119 -14.17 8.75 28.35
C TYR A 119 -14.35 7.52 27.45
N ILE A 120 -15.52 7.41 26.84
CA ILE A 120 -15.88 6.34 25.92
C ILE A 120 -16.08 6.98 24.55
N ASN A 121 -15.31 6.51 23.56
CA ASN A 121 -15.52 6.90 22.16
C ASN A 121 -16.59 6.00 21.54
N LEU A 122 -17.80 6.52 21.40
CA LEU A 122 -18.95 5.83 20.83
C LEU A 122 -18.78 5.49 19.35
N ASN A 123 -17.87 6.16 18.62
CA ASN A 123 -17.59 5.78 17.23
C ASN A 123 -17.04 4.36 17.14
N ARG A 124 -16.43 3.81 18.20
CA ARG A 124 -16.02 2.40 18.18
C ARG A 124 -17.20 1.47 17.95
N TYR A 125 -18.41 1.82 18.41
CA TYR A 125 -19.62 1.03 18.20
C TYR A 125 -20.23 1.28 16.82
N THR A 126 -20.23 2.53 16.34
CA THR A 126 -20.68 2.89 14.98
C THR A 126 -19.78 2.29 13.88
N GLN A 127 -18.46 2.23 14.13
CA GLN A 127 -17.48 1.62 13.24
C GLN A 127 -17.42 0.08 13.36
N GLN A 128 -17.94 -0.51 14.44
CA GLN A 128 -18.13 -1.96 14.54
C GLN A 128 -19.32 -2.44 13.68
N GLN A 129 -20.30 -1.57 13.42
CA GLN A 129 -21.40 -1.80 12.49
C GLN A 129 -21.09 -1.27 11.07
N LYS A 130 -19.97 -1.69 10.47
CA LYS A 130 -19.66 -1.39 9.05
C LYS A 130 -20.68 -2.07 8.12
N TRP A 131 -21.86 -1.48 7.98
CA TRP A 131 -22.90 -1.84 7.01
C TRP A 131 -22.88 -0.92 5.79
N PHE A 132 -21.69 -0.77 5.20
CA PHE A 132 -21.57 -0.40 3.79
C PHE A 132 -21.02 -1.62 3.03
N ASN A 133 -21.77 -2.72 3.08
CA ASN A 133 -21.75 -3.64 1.96
C ASN A 133 -22.44 -2.92 0.80
N SER A 134 -21.67 -2.70 -0.26
CA SER A 134 -22.08 -2.18 -1.54
C SER A 134 -23.50 -2.63 -1.93
N TYR A 135 -24.32 -1.66 -2.34
CA TYR A 135 -25.57 -1.88 -3.04
C TYR A 135 -25.37 -2.83 -4.24
N GLN A 136 -25.65 -4.11 -4.02
CA GLN A 136 -26.17 -5.06 -5.01
C GLN A 136 -26.56 -6.35 -4.27
N GLN A 137 -27.79 -6.39 -3.76
CA GLN A 137 -28.79 -7.46 -3.95
C GLN A 137 -29.98 -7.27 -3.00
N THR A 138 -31.16 -7.20 -3.60
CA THR A 138 -32.50 -7.57 -3.08
C THR A 138 -32.41 -8.75 -2.09
N GLU A 139 -33.06 -8.82 -0.93
CA GLU A 139 -34.47 -8.60 -0.51
C GLU A 139 -34.54 -8.55 1.04
N PRO A 140 -35.66 -8.12 1.67
CA PRO A 140 -35.77 -7.97 3.11
C PRO A 140 -36.23 -9.28 3.78
N VAL A 141 -35.52 -9.76 4.81
CA VAL A 141 -36.08 -10.75 5.74
C VAL A 141 -35.80 -10.35 7.19
N MET A 142 -36.87 -10.45 7.98
CA MET A 142 -37.03 -9.94 9.34
C MET A 142 -36.15 -10.61 10.41
N ILE A 143 -35.74 -9.78 11.36
CA ILE A 143 -35.74 -9.94 12.83
C ILE A 143 -35.70 -11.38 13.36
N ALA A 144 -34.58 -11.73 14.00
CA ALA A 144 -34.48 -12.20 15.39
C ALA A 144 -33.26 -13.12 15.57
N GLY A 145 -32.36 -12.75 16.49
CA GLY A 145 -31.50 -13.70 17.21
C GLY A 145 -30.61 -14.60 16.36
N ARG A 146 -29.59 -14.06 15.71
CA ARG A 146 -28.38 -14.82 15.41
C ARG A 146 -27.16 -13.97 15.71
N GLN A 147 -26.36 -14.43 16.68
CA GLN A 147 -24.94 -14.12 16.70
C GLN A 147 -24.41 -14.43 15.30
N GLU A 148 -24.15 -13.40 14.49
CA GLU A 148 -23.36 -13.59 13.28
C GLU A 148 -21.99 -14.04 13.76
N LYS A 149 -21.75 -15.35 13.69
CA LYS A 149 -20.40 -15.88 13.55
C LYS A 149 -19.81 -15.15 12.36
N LYS A 150 -19.02 -14.09 12.62
CA LYS A 150 -18.04 -13.56 11.68
C LYS A 150 -17.43 -14.79 11.04
N PHE A 151 -17.58 -14.94 9.71
CA PHE A 151 -17.03 -16.10 9.00
C PHE A 151 -15.56 -16.22 9.36
N SER A 152 -15.26 -17.10 10.31
CA SER A 152 -13.94 -17.54 10.64
C SER A 152 -13.56 -18.47 9.50
N ILE A 153 -13.08 -17.88 8.40
CA ILE A 153 -12.32 -18.64 7.44
C ILE A 153 -11.18 -19.25 8.26
N GLU A 154 -11.16 -20.58 8.37
CA GLU A 154 -10.07 -21.25 9.07
C GLU A 154 -8.75 -20.77 8.44
N LYS A 155 -7.88 -20.17 9.27
CA LYS A 155 -6.61 -19.57 8.85
C LYS A 155 -5.73 -20.54 8.04
N SER A 156 -5.97 -21.84 8.17
CA SER A 156 -5.35 -22.94 7.43
C SER A 156 -5.66 -22.97 5.92
N THR A 157 -6.67 -22.23 5.44
CA THR A 157 -7.10 -22.26 4.02
C THR A 157 -6.64 -21.05 3.20
N LEU A 158 -6.11 -20.01 3.83
CA LEU A 158 -5.68 -18.78 3.14
C LEU A 158 -4.19 -18.83 2.78
N THR A 159 -3.86 -18.39 1.57
CA THR A 159 -2.46 -18.26 1.16
C THR A 159 -1.74 -17.18 1.99
N PRO A 160 -0.41 -17.25 2.13
CA PRO A 160 0.38 -16.24 2.86
C PRO A 160 0.11 -14.80 2.40
N PHE A 161 -0.06 -14.60 1.09
CA PHE A 161 -0.47 -13.31 0.53
C PHE A 161 -1.88 -12.89 0.97
N GLN A 162 -2.87 -13.80 0.92
CA GLN A 162 -4.24 -13.49 1.37
C GLN A 162 -4.29 -13.15 2.85
N ARG A 163 -3.51 -13.84 3.69
CA ARG A 163 -3.36 -13.52 5.13
C ARG A 163 -2.78 -12.12 5.33
N LEU A 164 -1.74 -11.76 4.57
CA LEU A 164 -1.13 -10.44 4.62
C LEU A 164 -2.09 -9.31 4.18
N ILE A 165 -2.87 -9.53 3.13
CA ILE A 165 -3.88 -8.57 2.66
C ILE A 165 -5.05 -8.46 3.66
N SER A 166 -5.48 -9.58 4.24
CA SER A 166 -6.50 -9.61 5.28
C SER A 166 -6.07 -8.80 6.51
N LEU A 167 -4.82 -8.94 6.94
CA LEU A 167 -4.24 -8.11 8.01
C LEU A 167 -4.22 -6.63 7.62
N ARG A 168 -3.72 -6.29 6.43
CA ARG A 168 -3.68 -4.90 5.93
C ARG A 168 -5.05 -4.23 5.94
N ASP A 169 -6.08 -4.98 5.53
CA ASP A 169 -7.45 -4.51 5.44
C ASP A 169 -8.16 -4.51 6.82
N GLY A 170 -7.45 -4.86 7.90
CA GLY A 170 -7.97 -4.88 9.27
C GLY A 170 -8.90 -6.06 9.58
N ARG A 171 -8.89 -7.10 8.75
CA ARG A 171 -9.77 -8.29 8.87
C ARG A 171 -9.17 -9.40 9.72
N SER A 172 -7.86 -9.38 9.99
CA SER A 172 -7.16 -10.41 10.79
C SER A 172 -6.08 -9.81 11.69
N SER A 173 -6.47 -9.02 12.70
CA SER A 173 -5.54 -8.34 13.61
C SER A 173 -4.77 -9.27 14.54
N GLU A 174 -5.20 -10.52 14.70
CA GLU A 174 -4.61 -11.50 15.62
C GLU A 174 -3.58 -12.44 14.94
N ASP A 175 -3.34 -12.29 13.64
CA ASP A 175 -2.37 -13.12 12.91
C ASP A 175 -0.94 -12.61 13.12
N ILE A 176 -0.28 -13.11 14.16
CA ILE A 176 1.10 -12.73 14.55
C ILE A 176 2.09 -12.93 13.40
N GLN A 177 1.97 -14.03 12.66
CA GLN A 177 2.86 -14.33 11.53
C GLN A 177 2.63 -13.35 10.38
N ALA A 178 1.36 -13.02 10.07
CA ALA A 178 1.07 -12.01 9.07
C ALA A 178 1.54 -10.61 9.50
N GLN A 179 1.54 -10.30 10.81
CA GLN A 179 2.09 -9.05 11.32
C GLN A 179 3.60 -8.97 11.08
N GLU A 180 4.31 -10.06 11.34
CA GLU A 180 5.74 -10.16 11.06
C GLU A 180 6.02 -10.02 9.56
N TRP A 181 5.28 -10.74 8.71
CA TRP A 181 5.40 -10.62 7.26
C TRP A 181 5.12 -9.20 6.76
N MET A 182 4.13 -8.53 7.34
CA MET A 182 3.82 -7.13 7.04
C MET A 182 5.00 -6.22 7.41
N GLN A 183 5.62 -6.41 8.58
CA GLN A 183 6.82 -5.66 8.97
C GLN A 183 7.98 -5.90 8.00
N ARG A 184 8.24 -7.15 7.62
CA ARG A 184 9.25 -7.52 6.60
C ARG A 184 8.98 -6.82 5.26
N CYS A 185 7.73 -6.80 4.81
CA CYS A 185 7.31 -6.11 3.58
C CYS A 185 7.46 -4.58 3.65
N GLN A 186 7.07 -3.98 4.78
CA GLN A 186 7.25 -2.54 5.03
C GLN A 186 8.74 -2.16 5.07
N PHE A 187 9.57 -3.03 5.64
CA PHE A 187 11.02 -2.85 5.66
C PHE A 187 11.60 -2.88 4.25
N MET A 188 11.30 -3.92 3.46
CA MET A 188 11.79 -4.07 2.09
C MET A 188 11.33 -2.91 1.20
N SER A 189 10.04 -2.59 1.20
CA SER A 189 9.50 -1.49 0.39
C SER A 189 10.12 -0.14 0.77
N THR A 190 10.29 0.16 2.06
CA THR A 190 10.99 1.36 2.51
C THR A 190 12.45 1.36 2.06
N LYS A 191 13.18 0.27 2.31
CA LYS A 191 14.59 0.14 1.95
C LYS A 191 14.81 0.25 0.45
N TRP A 192 13.94 -0.34 -0.37
CA TRP A 192 14.10 -0.36 -1.82
C TRP A 192 13.54 0.86 -2.52
N MET A 193 12.61 1.62 -1.95
CA MET A 193 11.97 2.74 -2.66
C MET A 193 12.33 4.12 -2.12
N ASP A 194 12.72 4.23 -0.85
CA ASP A 194 13.07 5.52 -0.25
C ASP A 194 14.58 5.82 -0.40
N PRO A 195 14.94 6.91 -1.12
CA PRO A 195 16.32 7.30 -1.30
C PRO A 195 17.12 7.55 -0.02
N LYS A 196 16.44 7.94 1.07
CA LYS A 196 17.07 8.20 2.36
C LYS A 196 17.38 6.91 3.14
N ASN A 197 16.75 5.79 2.76
CA ASN A 197 16.73 4.57 3.56
C ASN A 197 17.33 3.34 2.84
N PHE A 198 18.00 3.51 1.69
CA PHE A 198 18.69 2.42 1.00
C PHE A 198 19.66 1.62 1.88
N ASN A 199 20.29 2.30 2.85
CA ASN A 199 21.30 1.71 3.73
C ASN A 199 20.71 1.09 5.01
N LEU A 200 19.38 0.92 5.11
CA LEU A 200 18.75 0.21 6.23
C LEU A 200 19.32 -1.21 6.33
N LYS A 201 19.74 -1.60 7.54
CA LYS A 201 20.18 -2.97 7.86
C LYS A 201 18.98 -3.82 8.29
N THR A 202 18.97 -5.09 7.91
CA THR A 202 17.91 -6.08 8.23
C THR A 202 17.68 -6.23 9.73
N ASN A 203 18.68 -5.93 10.58
CA ASN A 203 18.55 -5.96 12.04
C ASN A 203 17.56 -4.93 12.63
N TYR A 204 17.03 -4.01 11.81
CA TYR A 204 16.14 -2.93 12.27
C TYR A 204 14.64 -3.17 11.97
N VAL A 205 14.25 -4.34 11.44
CA VAL A 205 12.86 -4.64 11.04
C VAL A 205 11.84 -4.37 12.16
N SER A 206 12.20 -4.65 13.42
CA SER A 206 11.32 -4.47 14.58
C SER A 206 11.50 -3.14 15.34
N ASN A 207 12.53 -2.34 15.02
CA ASN A 207 12.99 -1.23 15.88
C ASN A 207 12.74 0.18 15.32
N LYS A 208 12.13 0.31 14.13
CA LYS A 208 11.84 1.61 13.52
C LYS A 208 10.38 1.71 13.10
N ASN A 209 9.77 2.87 13.36
CA ASN A 209 8.52 3.26 12.73
C ASN A 209 8.75 3.40 11.22
N LEU A 210 8.52 2.32 10.48
CA LEU A 210 8.62 2.27 9.02
C LEU A 210 7.43 3.02 8.40
N ASP A 211 7.66 3.72 7.30
CA ASP A 211 6.59 4.43 6.59
C ASP A 211 5.67 3.41 5.89
N VAL A 212 4.45 3.28 6.41
CA VAL A 212 3.40 2.37 5.91
C VAL A 212 3.02 2.67 4.44
N GLY A 213 3.40 3.83 3.89
CA GLY A 213 3.02 4.24 2.53
C GLY A 213 3.72 3.51 1.38
N TRP A 214 4.98 3.06 1.54
CA TRP A 214 5.74 2.48 0.43
C TRP A 214 5.25 1.09 0.02
N PHE A 215 4.81 0.29 0.98
CA PHE A 215 4.20 -1.01 0.71
C PHE A 215 2.91 -0.86 -0.11
N ASP A 216 2.01 0.04 0.32
CA ASP A 216 0.77 0.35 -0.40
C ASP A 216 1.06 0.81 -1.83
N GLU A 217 2.07 1.68 -2.02
CA GLU A 217 2.45 2.16 -3.36
C GLU A 217 2.98 1.04 -4.26
N LEU A 218 3.84 0.16 -3.74
CA LEU A 218 4.37 -0.97 -4.51
C LEU A 218 3.25 -1.96 -4.86
N TYR A 219 2.38 -2.27 -3.91
CA TYR A 219 1.22 -3.14 -4.10
C TYR A 219 0.29 -2.61 -5.20
N ASP A 220 -0.09 -1.33 -5.15
CA ASP A 220 -1.00 -0.73 -6.12
C ASP A 220 -0.39 -0.73 -7.54
N LYS A 221 0.91 -0.46 -7.64
CA LYS A 221 1.63 -0.51 -8.92
C LYS A 221 1.73 -1.94 -9.47
N ALA A 222 2.01 -2.92 -8.61
CA ALA A 222 2.04 -4.33 -8.99
C ALA A 222 0.66 -4.79 -9.48
N LYS A 223 -0.40 -4.47 -8.74
CA LYS A 223 -1.80 -4.78 -9.08
C LYS A 223 -2.21 -4.22 -10.45
N LYS A 224 -1.79 -3.00 -10.80
CA LYS A 224 -2.05 -2.40 -12.12
C LYS A 224 -1.29 -3.08 -13.28
N LEU A 225 -0.22 -3.82 -12.98
CA LEU A 225 0.57 -4.54 -13.97
C LEU A 225 0.10 -5.99 -14.16
N THR A 226 -0.67 -6.53 -13.21
CA THR A 226 -1.33 -7.83 -13.30
C THR A 226 -2.36 -7.87 -14.45
N ARG A 227 -2.42 -8.98 -15.20
CA ARG A 227 -3.47 -9.24 -16.20
C ARG A 227 -4.65 -9.99 -15.57
N SER A 228 -5.88 -9.75 -16.05
CA SER A 228 -7.12 -10.40 -15.58
C SER A 228 -7.12 -11.92 -15.76
N ASP A 229 -6.38 -12.40 -16.77
CA ASP A 229 -6.40 -13.80 -17.21
C ASP A 229 -5.14 -14.56 -16.73
N GLU A 230 -4.18 -13.83 -16.16
CA GLU A 230 -3.13 -14.41 -15.33
C GLU A 230 -3.79 -14.70 -13.98
N ILE A 231 -4.26 -15.94 -13.77
CA ILE A 231 -4.17 -16.53 -12.43
C ILE A 231 -2.73 -16.31 -12.08
N ILE A 232 -2.46 -15.28 -11.28
CA ILE A 232 -1.10 -14.96 -10.92
C ILE A 232 -0.63 -16.26 -10.28
N PRO A 233 0.35 -16.98 -10.85
CA PRO A 233 1.17 -17.80 -10.00
C PRO A 233 1.94 -16.72 -9.25
N LEU A 234 1.32 -16.19 -8.19
CA LEU A 234 1.79 -15.07 -7.38
C LEU A 234 2.92 -15.62 -6.54
N LEU A 235 3.93 -16.16 -7.22
CA LEU A 235 4.70 -17.33 -6.82
C LEU A 235 4.05 -18.03 -5.62
N ASP A 236 2.94 -18.74 -5.86
CA ASP A 236 2.40 -19.66 -4.86
C ASP A 236 3.34 -20.87 -4.82
N LEU A 237 4.54 -20.63 -4.28
CA LEU A 237 5.62 -21.60 -4.18
C LEU A 237 5.35 -22.62 -3.08
N HIS A 238 4.23 -22.51 -2.36
CA HIS A 238 3.81 -23.59 -1.47
C HIS A 238 3.48 -24.89 -2.23
N ASN A 239 3.21 -24.83 -3.53
CA ASN A 239 2.78 -26.00 -4.31
C ASN A 239 3.84 -26.56 -5.29
N GLN A 240 5.13 -26.19 -5.16
CA GLN A 240 6.21 -26.88 -5.88
C GLN A 240 7.02 -27.85 -5.01
N HIS A 241 6.54 -28.19 -3.80
CA HIS A 241 7.15 -29.29 -3.05
C HIS A 241 6.98 -30.66 -3.71
N ASP A 242 6.08 -30.80 -4.70
CA ASP A 242 5.80 -32.08 -5.39
C ASP A 242 6.59 -32.31 -6.70
N LYS A 243 7.40 -31.34 -7.15
CA LYS A 243 8.31 -31.54 -8.30
C LYS A 243 9.75 -31.53 -7.83
N GLY A 244 10.25 -32.72 -7.47
CA GLY A 244 11.67 -33.07 -7.27
C GLY A 244 12.57 -31.94 -6.77
N LYS A 245 12.87 -31.93 -5.46
CA LYS A 245 13.80 -30.99 -4.81
C LYS A 245 15.18 -30.99 -5.50
N ASP A 246 15.39 -30.05 -6.40
CA ASP A 246 16.71 -29.76 -6.98
C ASP A 246 17.42 -28.77 -6.05
N ILE A 247 18.01 -29.31 -4.97
CA ILE A 247 18.63 -28.57 -3.86
C ILE A 247 19.58 -27.44 -4.32
N PRO A 248 20.43 -27.63 -5.36
CA PRO A 248 21.28 -26.56 -5.88
C PRO A 248 20.51 -25.36 -6.45
N LYS A 249 19.37 -25.58 -7.11
CA LYS A 249 18.54 -24.50 -7.66
C LYS A 249 17.89 -23.69 -6.55
N GLU A 250 17.40 -24.35 -5.52
CA GLU A 250 16.77 -23.71 -4.36
C GLU A 250 17.79 -22.82 -3.61
N LEU A 251 19.00 -23.34 -3.36
CA LEU A 251 20.09 -22.58 -2.73
C LEU A 251 20.51 -21.35 -3.56
N ASN A 252 20.57 -21.49 -4.89
CA ASN A 252 20.89 -20.38 -5.78
C ASN A 252 19.80 -19.29 -5.76
N VAL A 253 18.53 -19.68 -5.69
CA VAL A 253 17.42 -18.74 -5.56
C VAL A 253 17.49 -18.01 -4.22
N VAL A 254 17.68 -18.71 -3.09
CA VAL A 254 17.80 -18.10 -1.76
C VAL A 254 18.96 -17.11 -1.71
N ASN A 255 20.12 -17.47 -2.28
CA ASN A 255 21.27 -16.56 -2.40
C ASN A 255 20.93 -15.31 -3.22
N ALA A 256 20.23 -15.46 -4.33
CA ALA A 256 19.78 -14.31 -5.13
C ALA A 256 18.79 -13.42 -4.38
N LEU A 257 17.83 -14.00 -3.66
CA LEU A 257 16.89 -13.27 -2.80
C LEU A 257 17.63 -12.50 -1.68
N LYS A 258 18.67 -13.09 -1.10
CA LYS A 258 19.54 -12.42 -0.11
C LYS A 258 20.25 -11.22 -0.72
N VAL A 259 20.78 -11.36 -1.94
CA VAL A 259 21.40 -10.24 -2.67
C VAL A 259 20.39 -9.12 -2.93
N LEU A 260 19.17 -9.47 -3.36
CA LEU A 260 18.09 -8.51 -3.57
C LEU A 260 17.70 -7.76 -2.28
N LEU A 261 17.51 -8.50 -1.18
CA LEU A 261 17.16 -7.95 0.13
C LEU A 261 18.21 -6.94 0.60
N LEU A 262 19.49 -7.28 0.48
CA LEU A 262 20.58 -6.46 1.04
C LEU A 262 20.95 -5.27 0.16
N PHE A 263 20.98 -5.44 -1.16
CA PHE A 263 21.62 -4.50 -2.09
C PHE A 263 20.68 -3.90 -3.15
N GLY A 264 19.49 -4.48 -3.33
CA GLY A 264 18.53 -4.00 -4.31
C GLY A 264 18.03 -2.58 -4.04
N LYS A 265 17.92 -1.77 -5.10
CA LYS A 265 17.32 -0.42 -5.04
C LYS A 265 16.33 -0.25 -6.18
N LEU A 266 15.09 0.10 -5.89
CA LEU A 266 14.04 0.32 -6.87
C LEU A 266 13.90 1.81 -7.17
N ARG A 267 14.16 2.21 -8.43
CA ARG A 267 13.99 3.60 -8.88
C ARG A 267 13.45 3.61 -10.30
N LYS A 268 12.52 4.53 -10.60
CA LYS A 268 11.96 4.73 -11.96
C LYS A 268 11.52 3.42 -12.66
N ASN A 269 11.00 2.44 -11.92
CA ASN A 269 10.60 1.11 -12.42
C ASN A 269 11.75 0.18 -12.87
N PHE A 270 12.97 0.43 -12.42
CA PHE A 270 14.13 -0.44 -12.62
C PHE A 270 14.71 -0.86 -11.27
N LEU A 271 15.21 -2.09 -11.22
CA LEU A 271 16.02 -2.58 -10.11
C LEU A 271 17.48 -2.18 -10.36
N HIS A 272 18.11 -1.54 -9.39
CA HIS A 272 19.47 -1.03 -9.48
C HIS A 272 20.36 -1.74 -8.47
N PHE A 273 21.57 -2.11 -8.91
CA PHE A 273 22.67 -2.52 -8.05
C PHE A 273 23.88 -1.63 -8.30
N GLN A 274 24.57 -1.28 -7.22
CA GLN A 274 25.80 -0.52 -7.28
C GLN A 274 26.99 -1.49 -7.25
N CYS A 275 27.90 -1.37 -8.20
CA CYS A 275 29.05 -2.24 -8.35
C CYS A 275 30.34 -1.45 -8.12
N ILE A 276 30.87 -1.44 -6.89
CA ILE A 276 32.07 -0.65 -6.58
C ILE A 276 33.32 -1.51 -6.71
N LYS A 277 33.23 -2.79 -6.35
CA LYS A 277 34.34 -3.76 -6.31
C LYS A 277 33.98 -5.03 -7.08
N LYS A 278 34.98 -5.85 -7.41
CA LYS A 278 34.78 -7.17 -8.07
C LYS A 278 33.83 -8.09 -7.29
N ASP A 279 33.85 -8.03 -5.96
CA ASP A 279 32.89 -8.78 -5.13
C ASP A 279 31.43 -8.39 -5.38
N ASP A 280 31.17 -7.12 -5.73
CA ASP A 280 29.81 -6.66 -6.04
C ASP A 280 29.36 -7.18 -7.41
N GLU A 281 30.28 -7.28 -8.38
CA GLU A 281 30.00 -7.90 -9.68
C GLU A 281 29.65 -9.38 -9.53
N GLN A 282 30.37 -10.12 -8.68
CA GLN A 282 30.05 -11.52 -8.37
C GLN A 282 28.69 -11.66 -7.70
N ARG A 283 28.32 -10.75 -6.79
CA ARG A 283 26.97 -10.74 -6.18
C ARG A 283 25.88 -10.51 -7.22
N ILE A 284 26.11 -9.60 -8.16
CA ILE A 284 25.18 -9.32 -9.27
C ILE A 284 25.08 -10.55 -10.18
N ALA A 285 26.19 -11.22 -10.48
CA ALA A 285 26.19 -12.48 -11.24
C ALA A 285 25.38 -13.57 -10.52
N ASN A 286 25.58 -13.73 -9.20
CA ASN A 286 24.82 -14.68 -8.38
C ASN A 286 23.32 -14.35 -8.37
N PHE A 287 22.95 -13.07 -8.32
CA PHE A 287 21.56 -12.63 -8.43
C PHE A 287 20.96 -13.02 -9.78
N ILE A 288 21.66 -12.74 -10.89
CA ILE A 288 21.20 -13.10 -12.24
C ILE A 288 21.01 -14.62 -12.33
N ALA A 289 22.02 -15.40 -11.95
CA ALA A 289 22.01 -16.86 -12.04
C ALA A 289 20.90 -17.52 -11.19
N GLY A 290 20.55 -16.93 -10.04
CA GLY A 290 19.47 -17.44 -9.20
C GLY A 290 18.07 -16.99 -9.64
N ILE A 291 17.94 -15.83 -10.28
CA ILE A 291 16.62 -15.32 -10.71
C ILE A 291 16.25 -15.80 -12.12
N GLU A 292 17.18 -15.85 -13.08
CA GLU A 292 16.84 -16.28 -14.46
C GLU A 292 16.10 -17.62 -14.56
N PRO A 293 16.47 -18.68 -13.81
CA PRO A 293 15.77 -19.96 -13.89
C PRO A 293 14.33 -19.93 -13.37
N ILE A 294 13.96 -18.94 -12.54
CA ILE A 294 12.60 -18.79 -12.00
C ILE A 294 11.76 -17.78 -12.78
N ILE A 295 12.39 -16.99 -13.64
CA ILE A 295 11.69 -16.14 -14.60
C ILE A 295 11.24 -17.08 -15.74
N GLY A 296 9.99 -17.52 -15.73
CA GLY A 296 9.45 -18.35 -16.81
C GLY A 296 9.51 -17.68 -18.19
N ASP A 297 9.31 -18.45 -19.26
CA ASP A 297 9.52 -18.07 -20.67
C ASP A 297 8.78 -16.80 -21.14
N HIS A 298 7.79 -16.34 -20.39
CA HIS A 298 7.00 -15.15 -20.68
C HIS A 298 7.67 -13.83 -20.29
N LEU A 299 8.81 -13.89 -19.61
CA LEU A 299 9.52 -12.72 -19.09
C LEU A 299 10.99 -12.76 -19.53
N ASN A 300 11.50 -11.61 -19.95
CA ASN A 300 12.90 -11.40 -20.25
C ASN A 300 13.54 -10.46 -19.23
N LEU A 301 14.73 -10.80 -18.74
CA LEU A 301 15.55 -9.94 -17.88
C LEU A 301 16.48 -9.09 -18.74
N ASP A 302 16.09 -7.85 -18.99
CA ASP A 302 16.92 -6.85 -19.65
C ASP A 302 17.95 -6.26 -18.67
N LYS A 303 19.20 -6.23 -19.09
CA LYS A 303 20.37 -5.85 -18.27
C LYS A 303 21.09 -4.69 -18.94
N GLN A 304 21.20 -3.57 -18.25
CA GLN A 304 21.92 -2.39 -18.73
C GLN A 304 23.18 -2.18 -17.89
N ASN A 305 24.29 -1.87 -18.56
CA ASN A 305 25.61 -1.67 -17.96
C ASN A 305 26.14 -2.92 -17.23
N TYR A 306 25.96 -4.10 -17.82
CA TYR A 306 26.50 -5.37 -17.32
C TYR A 306 27.18 -6.17 -18.47
N PRO A 307 28.42 -6.64 -18.32
CA PRO A 307 29.32 -6.47 -17.16
C PRO A 307 29.71 -5.00 -16.94
N VAL A 308 30.06 -4.63 -15.71
CA VAL A 308 30.30 -3.22 -15.35
C VAL A 308 31.72 -2.85 -15.72
N ASN A 309 31.88 -1.77 -16.49
CA ASN A 309 33.21 -1.18 -16.66
C ASN A 309 33.61 -0.43 -15.38
N LEU A 310 34.55 -0.99 -14.60
CA LEU A 310 35.04 -0.41 -13.35
C LEU A 310 35.85 0.88 -13.55
N GLU A 311 36.31 1.16 -14.77
CA GLU A 311 37.06 2.37 -15.12
C GLU A 311 36.16 3.61 -15.27
N VAL A 312 34.84 3.42 -15.42
CA VAL A 312 33.87 4.50 -15.60
C VAL A 312 33.26 4.92 -14.25
N LEU A 313 32.86 6.20 -14.15
CA LEU A 313 32.20 6.77 -12.97
C LEU A 313 30.80 6.16 -12.72
N GLU A 314 30.03 5.86 -13.77
CA GLU A 314 28.69 5.24 -13.63
C GLU A 314 28.80 3.72 -13.44
N ARG A 315 28.88 3.31 -12.17
CA ARG A 315 29.01 1.89 -11.79
C ARG A 315 27.72 1.25 -11.28
N THR A 316 26.61 1.57 -11.95
CA THR A 316 25.28 1.06 -11.58
C THR A 316 24.74 0.15 -12.66
N VAL A 317 24.39 -1.08 -12.29
CA VAL A 317 23.67 -2.03 -13.15
C VAL A 317 22.17 -1.79 -13.00
N LYS A 318 21.46 -1.72 -14.12
CA LYS A 318 19.99 -1.56 -14.13
C LYS A 318 19.36 -2.79 -14.75
N PHE A 319 18.40 -3.36 -14.04
CA PHE A 319 17.61 -4.50 -14.46
C PHE A 319 16.17 -4.07 -14.74
N SER A 320 15.61 -4.57 -15.84
CA SER A 320 14.17 -4.53 -16.07
C SER A 320 13.62 -5.88 -16.49
N PHE A 321 12.46 -6.24 -15.93
CA PHE A 321 11.74 -7.44 -16.34
C PHE A 321 10.70 -7.04 -17.39
N GLN A 322 10.77 -7.63 -18.57
CA GLN A 322 9.93 -7.28 -19.71
C GLN A 322 9.07 -8.48 -20.11
N ARG A 323 7.75 -8.28 -20.25
CA ARG A 323 6.86 -9.32 -20.80
C ARG A 323 7.13 -9.53 -22.28
N VAL A 324 7.23 -10.79 -22.70
CA VAL A 324 7.53 -11.24 -24.07
C VAL A 324 6.23 -11.62 -24.81
N VAL A 325 5.14 -10.86 -24.63
CA VAL A 325 3.84 -11.14 -25.28
C VAL A 325 3.52 -10.04 -26.29
N GLY A 326 3.63 -10.36 -27.57
CA GLY A 326 3.34 -9.46 -28.69
C GLY A 326 4.44 -8.42 -28.99
N PRO A 327 4.21 -7.50 -29.94
CA PRO A 327 5.23 -6.55 -30.42
C PRO A 327 5.65 -5.49 -29.38
N ASN A 328 4.92 -5.35 -28.27
CA ASN A 328 5.18 -4.34 -27.24
C ASN A 328 5.74 -4.96 -25.96
N LYS A 329 7.07 -4.84 -25.79
CA LYS A 329 7.76 -5.18 -24.54
C LYS A 329 7.31 -4.26 -23.41
N LYS A 330 6.52 -4.76 -22.47
CA LYS A 330 6.04 -4.00 -21.30
C LYS A 330 6.96 -4.26 -20.10
N ASN A 331 7.51 -3.20 -19.50
CA ASN A 331 8.25 -3.30 -18.25
C ASN A 331 7.29 -3.65 -17.09
N VAL A 332 7.52 -4.79 -16.47
CA VAL A 332 6.76 -5.33 -15.32
C VAL A 332 7.64 -5.53 -14.09
N THR A 333 8.78 -4.85 -14.02
CA THR A 333 9.74 -4.97 -12.91
C THR A 333 9.09 -4.84 -11.54
N LEU A 334 8.19 -3.88 -11.35
CA LEU A 334 7.52 -3.68 -10.05
C LEU A 334 6.66 -4.88 -9.64
N LEU A 335 6.02 -5.55 -10.59
CA LEU A 335 5.24 -6.77 -10.33
C LEU A 335 6.16 -7.92 -9.92
N VAL A 336 7.25 -8.12 -10.65
CA VAL A 336 8.22 -9.18 -10.33
C VAL A 336 8.86 -8.94 -8.97
N ILE A 337 9.30 -7.71 -8.67
CA ILE A 337 9.89 -7.35 -7.38
C ILE A 337 8.89 -7.52 -6.25
N PHE A 338 7.62 -7.17 -6.45
CA PHE A 338 6.58 -7.42 -5.46
C PHE A 338 6.41 -8.92 -5.19
N ASN A 339 6.42 -9.77 -6.21
CA ASN A 339 6.33 -11.22 -6.02
C ASN A 339 7.58 -11.78 -5.32
N LEU A 340 8.78 -11.31 -5.67
CA LEU A 340 10.01 -11.70 -4.97
C LEU A 340 10.01 -11.24 -3.51
N MET A 341 9.42 -10.08 -3.21
CA MET A 341 9.22 -9.60 -1.84
C MET A 341 8.35 -10.57 -1.03
N LEU A 342 7.26 -11.06 -1.62
CA LEU A 342 6.39 -12.03 -0.97
C LEU A 342 7.09 -13.37 -0.76
N LYS A 343 8.08 -13.73 -1.58
CA LYS A 343 8.94 -14.88 -1.29
C LYS A 343 9.87 -14.57 -0.12
N ILE A 344 10.62 -13.47 -0.20
CA ILE A 344 11.58 -13.07 0.85
C ILE A 344 10.91 -12.98 2.22
N MET A 345 9.69 -12.45 2.33
CA MET A 345 9.02 -12.33 3.63
C MET A 345 8.75 -13.69 4.30
N GLN A 346 8.65 -14.77 3.53
CA GLN A 346 8.36 -16.12 4.02
C GLN A 346 9.64 -16.91 4.37
N GLU A 347 10.78 -16.55 3.77
CA GLU A 347 12.06 -17.24 3.98
C GLU A 347 12.74 -16.77 5.27
N ASP A 348 12.46 -17.42 6.40
CA ASP A 348 12.99 -17.05 7.71
C ASP A 348 14.52 -16.97 7.76
N GLU A 349 15.22 -17.84 7.01
CA GLU A 349 16.70 -17.85 6.89
C GLU A 349 17.29 -16.53 6.39
N LEU A 350 16.51 -15.72 5.67
CA LEU A 350 16.96 -14.40 5.19
C LEU A 350 16.86 -13.30 6.27
N TRP A 351 16.13 -13.57 7.35
CA TRP A 351 15.84 -12.62 8.43
C TRP A 351 16.52 -12.98 9.76
N LEU A 352 16.95 -14.23 9.91
CA LEU A 352 17.71 -14.71 11.06
C LEU A 352 19.08 -14.03 11.14
N LYS A 353 19.51 -13.72 12.37
CA LYS A 353 20.70 -12.92 12.71
C LYS A 353 21.98 -13.72 12.71
#